data_AF-A0A2G8TKS1-F1
#
_entry.id   AF-A0A2G8TKS1-F1
#
_cell.length_a   1.000
_cell.length_b   1.000
_cell.length_c   1.000
_cell.angle_alpha   90.00
_cell.angle_beta   90.00
_cell.angle_gamma   90.00
#
_symmetry.space_group_name_H-M   'P 1'
#
loop_
_entity.id
_entity.type
_entity.pdbx_description
1 polymer ?
#
loop_
_entity_poly.entity_id
_entity_poly.type
_entity_poly.pdbx_seq_one_letter_code
_entity_poly.pdbx_strand_id
1 'polypeptide(L)'
;MTGQQLVDQFLGPPEEYGKMSGRTYTYHQLAQGYLDGINDATEGKLWCYTGRWKPHERDSALILELSKLPAATLKGNAAPLVLEFLIKKYPCHTSPNPNQ
;
A
#
# COMPACT_ATOMS: atom_id res chain seq x y z
N MET A 1 3.61 -12.02 3.54
CA MET A 1 3.88 -10.78 4.27
C MET A 1 2.68 -10.50 5.18
N THR A 2 2.91 -10.35 6.48
CA THR A 2 1.85 -9.90 7.41
C THR A 2 1.68 -8.39 7.33
N GLY A 3 0.57 -7.87 7.86
CA GLY A 3 0.36 -6.42 7.98
C GLY A 3 1.51 -5.73 8.73
N GLN A 4 1.97 -6.34 9.83
CA GLN A 4 3.08 -5.80 10.62
C GLN A 4 4.38 -5.79 9.84
N GLN A 5 4.71 -6.90 9.16
CA GLN A 5 5.92 -6.98 8.33
C GLN A 5 5.90 -5.93 7.21
N LEU A 6 4.75 -5.70 6.58
CA LEU A 6 4.60 -4.70 5.54
C LEU A 6 4.88 -3.29 6.09
N VAL A 7 4.28 -2.93 7.23
CA VAL A 7 4.49 -1.63 7.88
C VAL A 7 5.96 -1.45 8.28
N ASP A 8 6.55 -2.45 8.95
CA ASP A 8 7.92 -2.36 9.46
C ASP A 8 8.95 -2.27 8.32
N GLN A 9 8.76 -3.04 7.25
CA GLN A 9 9.67 -3.03 6.10
C GLN A 9 9.55 -1.76 5.27
N PHE A 10 8.35 -1.18 5.16
CA PHE A 10 8.13 0.05 4.43
C PHE A 10 8.59 1.29 5.20
N LEU A 11 8.33 1.38 6.51
CA LEU A 11 8.77 2.53 7.30
C LEU A 11 10.24 2.44 7.69
N GLY A 12 10.76 1.22 7.85
CA GLY A 12 12.08 1.01 8.41
C GLY A 12 12.15 1.39 9.89
N PRO A 13 13.32 1.21 10.53
CA PRO A 13 13.55 1.76 11.86
C PRO A 13 13.53 3.29 11.81
N PRO A 14 13.27 3.98 12.93
CA PRO A 14 13.50 5.42 13.03
C PRO A 14 14.97 5.70 12.67
N GLU A 15 15.21 6.32 11.52
CA GLU A 15 16.56 6.57 11.02
C GLU A 15 17.17 7.82 11.66
N GLU A 16 18.48 7.78 11.88
CA GLU A 16 19.30 8.98 11.97
C GLU A 16 19.28 9.63 10.58
N TYR A 17 18.85 10.89 10.49
CA TYR A 17 18.57 11.59 9.24
C TYR A 17 19.71 11.38 8.20
N GLY A 18 19.39 10.76 7.06
CA GLY A 18 20.32 10.58 5.94
C GLY A 18 21.10 9.26 5.88
N LYS A 19 20.81 8.25 6.73
CA LYS A 19 21.50 6.95 6.69
C LYS A 19 20.54 5.77 6.64
N MET A 20 20.17 5.36 5.42
CA MET A 20 19.52 4.07 5.20
C MET A 20 20.54 2.97 4.98
N SER A 21 20.48 1.92 5.81
CA SER A 21 21.32 0.73 5.59
C SER A 21 20.90 0.04 4.29
N GLY A 22 21.86 -0.56 3.56
CA GLY A 22 21.52 -1.30 2.34
C GLY A 22 20.48 -2.41 2.58
N ARG A 23 20.49 -3.01 3.78
CA ARG A 23 19.47 -3.98 4.21
C ARG A 23 18.09 -3.33 4.36
N THR A 24 18.00 -2.17 5.00
CA THR A 24 16.74 -1.41 5.14
C THR A 24 16.19 -1.04 3.77
N TYR A 25 17.06 -0.57 2.86
CA TYR A 25 16.68 -0.28 1.48
C TYR A 25 16.11 -1.51 0.78
N THR A 26 16.76 -2.67 0.87
CA THR A 26 16.23 -3.91 0.30
C THR A 26 14.86 -4.28 0.86
N TYR A 27 14.62 -4.15 2.17
CA TYR A 27 13.31 -4.42 2.75
C TYR A 27 12.24 -3.44 2.27
N HIS A 28 12.57 -2.16 2.16
CA HIS A 28 11.68 -1.17 1.57
C HIS A 28 11.28 -1.55 0.13
N GLN A 29 12.26 -1.92 -0.71
CA GLN A 29 11.96 -2.36 -2.08
C GLN A 29 11.09 -3.63 -2.13
N LEU A 30 11.27 -4.57 -1.19
CA LEU A 30 10.43 -5.77 -1.09
C LEU A 30 8.99 -5.42 -0.67
N ALA A 31 8.81 -4.46 0.24
CA ALA A 31 7.50 -3.95 0.62
C ALA A 31 6.80 -3.27 -0.56
N GLN A 32 7.51 -2.42 -1.31
CA GLN A 32 6.99 -1.80 -2.53
C GLN A 32 6.59 -2.85 -3.58
N GLY A 33 7.46 -3.81 -3.88
CA GLY A 33 7.15 -4.86 -4.84
C GLY A 33 5.96 -5.74 -4.41
N TYR A 34 5.76 -5.94 -3.10
CA TYR A 34 4.57 -6.61 -2.59
C TYR A 34 3.29 -5.80 -2.84
N LEU A 35 3.32 -4.48 -2.63
CA LEU A 35 2.21 -3.58 -2.94
C LEU A 35 1.93 -3.55 -4.45
N ASP A 36 2.96 -3.42 -5.28
CA ASP A 36 2.84 -3.45 -6.74
C ASP A 36 2.15 -4.72 -7.23
N GLY A 37 2.53 -5.89 -6.69
CA GLY A 37 1.84 -7.15 -7.02
C GLY A 37 0.35 -7.17 -6.65
N ILE A 38 -0.04 -6.53 -5.53
CA ILE A 38 -1.46 -6.38 -5.17
C ILE A 38 -2.16 -5.44 -6.16
N ASN A 39 -1.51 -4.33 -6.51
CA ASN A 39 -2.05 -3.33 -7.41
C ASN A 39 -2.30 -3.92 -8.79
N ASP A 40 -1.29 -4.56 -9.39
CA ASP A 40 -1.37 -5.20 -10.71
C ASP A 40 -2.51 -6.24 -10.78
N ALA A 41 -2.75 -6.96 -9.68
CA ALA A 41 -3.80 -7.98 -9.63
C ALA A 41 -5.23 -7.38 -9.57
N THR A 42 -5.39 -6.20 -8.97
CA THR A 42 -6.69 -5.71 -8.48
C THR A 42 -7.13 -4.33 -8.97
N GLU A 43 -6.20 -3.51 -9.49
CA GLU A 43 -6.52 -2.23 -10.13
C GLU A 43 -7.45 -2.44 -11.33
N GLY A 44 -8.41 -1.53 -11.51
CA GLY A 44 -9.40 -1.58 -12.57
C GLY A 44 -10.52 -2.59 -12.33
N LYS A 45 -10.40 -3.45 -11.31
CA LYS A 45 -11.41 -4.47 -10.95
C LYS A 45 -12.09 -4.16 -9.63
N LEU A 46 -11.29 -3.91 -8.58
CA LEU A 46 -11.76 -3.68 -7.22
C LEU A 46 -11.64 -2.22 -6.80
N TRP A 47 -10.63 -1.53 -7.31
CA TRP A 47 -10.34 -0.12 -7.07
C TRP A 47 -9.72 0.46 -8.34
N CYS A 48 -9.78 1.78 -8.53
CA CYS A 48 -9.36 2.41 -9.78
C CYS A 48 -8.41 3.58 -9.53
N TYR A 49 -7.30 3.60 -10.24
CA TYR A 49 -6.44 4.77 -10.32
C TYR A 49 -7.12 5.88 -11.13
N THR A 50 -7.10 7.11 -10.60
CA THR A 50 -7.79 8.26 -11.21
C THR A 50 -6.83 9.22 -11.94
N GLY A 51 -5.53 8.90 -12.01
CA GLY A 51 -4.53 9.79 -12.61
C GLY A 51 -4.08 10.95 -11.71
N ARG A 52 -4.62 11.06 -10.48
CA ARG A 52 -4.48 12.26 -9.63
C ARG A 52 -3.32 12.24 -8.63
N TRP A 53 -2.61 11.12 -8.47
CA TRP A 53 -1.58 10.94 -7.45
C TRP A 53 -0.48 9.99 -7.94
N LYS A 54 0.74 10.10 -7.41
CA LYS A 54 1.83 9.17 -7.76
C LYS A 54 1.71 7.88 -6.95
N PRO A 55 2.13 6.71 -7.48
CA PRO A 55 2.05 5.44 -6.76
C PRO A 55 2.62 5.47 -5.33
N HIS A 56 3.78 6.12 -5.14
CA HIS A 56 4.42 6.26 -3.81
C HIS A 56 3.61 7.09 -2.81
N GLU A 57 2.79 8.04 -3.27
CA GLU A 57 1.90 8.83 -2.40
C GLU A 57 0.77 7.95 -1.86
N ARG A 58 0.20 7.09 -2.72
CA ARG A 58 -0.80 6.09 -2.30
C ARG A 58 -0.19 5.12 -1.29
N ASP A 59 0.99 4.58 -1.58
CA ASP A 59 1.62 3.57 -0.73
C ASP A 59 1.98 4.15 0.64
N SER A 60 2.51 5.37 0.67
CA SER A 60 2.77 6.08 1.93
C SER A 60 1.48 6.29 2.74
N ALA A 61 0.39 6.71 2.09
CA ALA A 61 -0.89 6.92 2.75
C ALA A 61 -1.51 5.61 3.26
N LEU A 62 -1.39 4.52 2.51
CA LEU A 62 -1.80 3.19 2.92
C LEU A 62 -1.04 2.74 4.17
N ILE A 63 0.29 2.82 4.13
CA ILE A 63 1.15 2.35 5.22
C ILE A 63 0.90 3.15 6.49
N LEU A 64 0.67 4.46 6.37
CA LEU A 64 0.29 5.31 7.51
C LEU A 64 -1.07 4.93 8.12
N GLU A 65 -2.04 4.46 7.32
CA GLU A 65 -3.29 3.94 7.87
C GLU A 65 -3.12 2.56 8.51
N LEU A 66 -2.35 1.66 7.88
CA LEU A 66 -2.06 0.36 8.45
C LEU A 66 -1.29 0.46 9.78
N SER A 67 -0.37 1.41 9.92
CA SER A 67 0.41 1.60 11.15
C SER A 67 -0.42 2.03 12.35
N LYS A 68 -1.68 2.46 12.14
CA LYS A 68 -2.62 2.83 13.20
C LYS A 68 -3.48 1.64 13.66
N LEU A 69 -3.45 0.52 12.94
CA LEU A 69 -4.27 -0.65 13.26
C LEU A 69 -3.72 -1.40 14.48
N PRO A 70 -4.60 -2.09 15.25
CA PRO A 70 -4.15 -2.94 16.34
C PRO A 70 -3.18 -4.03 15.86
N ALA A 71 -2.17 -4.35 16.66
CA ALA A 71 -1.20 -5.41 16.35
C ALA A 71 -1.89 -6.76 16.08
N ALA A 72 -3.01 -7.05 16.74
CA ALA A 72 -3.80 -8.27 16.49
C ALA A 72 -4.30 -8.35 15.05
N THR A 73 -4.73 -7.23 14.46
CA THR A 73 -5.17 -7.12 13.06
C THR A 73 -3.98 -7.28 12.11
N LEU A 74 -2.83 -6.69 12.45
CA LEU A 74 -1.62 -6.71 11.63
C LEU A 74 -0.88 -8.07 11.62
N LYS A 75 -1.24 -9.01 12.50
CA LYS A 75 -0.67 -10.37 12.51
C LYS A 75 -1.05 -11.21 11.28
N GLY A 76 -2.19 -10.91 10.66
CA GLY A 76 -2.70 -11.63 9.49
C GLY A 76 -2.00 -11.23 8.19
N ASN A 77 -2.40 -11.87 7.08
CA ASN A 77 -1.98 -11.51 5.73
C ASN A 77 -2.28 -10.02 5.46
N ALA A 78 -1.32 -9.27 4.90
CA ALA A 78 -1.50 -7.86 4.62
C ALA A 78 -2.48 -7.59 3.46
N ALA A 79 -2.55 -8.48 2.46
CA ALA A 79 -3.29 -8.23 1.22
C ALA A 79 -4.77 -7.84 1.44
N PRO A 80 -5.56 -8.53 2.29
CA PRO A 80 -6.93 -8.11 2.58
C PRO A 80 -7.04 -6.69 3.17
N LEU A 81 -6.12 -6.30 4.05
CA LEU A 81 -6.10 -4.96 4.66
C LEU A 81 -5.75 -3.88 3.63
N VAL A 82 -4.81 -4.18 2.74
CA VAL A 82 -4.46 -3.31 1.61
C VAL A 82 -5.67 -3.13 0.70
N LEU A 83 -6.35 -4.21 0.33
CA LEU A 83 -7.51 -4.15 -0.55
C LEU A 83 -8.68 -3.39 0.09
N GLU A 84 -8.96 -3.60 1.38
CA GLU A 84 -9.99 -2.85 2.09
C GLU A 84 -9.73 -1.34 2.02
N PHE A 85 -8.48 -0.91 2.25
CA PHE A 85 -8.09 0.49 2.12
C PHE A 85 -8.27 1.00 0.69
N LEU A 86 -7.79 0.25 -0.31
CA LEU A 86 -7.85 0.67 -1.72
C LEU A 86 -9.29 0.81 -2.22
N ILE A 87 -10.15 -0.18 -1.91
CA ILE A 87 -11.57 -0.15 -2.27
C ILE A 87 -12.26 1.05 -1.63
N LYS A 88 -12.00 1.30 -0.34
CA LYS A 88 -12.64 2.39 0.41
C LYS A 88 -12.19 3.76 -0.08
N LYS A 89 -10.90 3.93 -0.37
CA LYS A 89 -10.30 5.25 -0.69
C LYS A 89 -10.34 5.58 -2.19
N TYR A 90 -10.28 4.57 -3.04
CA TYR A 90 -10.20 4.71 -4.50
C TYR A 90 -11.23 3.81 -5.19
N PRO A 91 -12.53 3.93 -4.87
CA PRO A 91 -13.55 3.13 -5.52
C PRO A 91 -13.54 3.37 -7.03
N CYS A 92 -13.84 2.32 -7.80
CA CYS A 92 -14.10 2.50 -9.22
C CYS A 92 -15.42 3.23 -9.40
N HIS A 93 -15.37 4.43 -10.00
CA HIS A 93 -16.58 5.12 -10.42
C HIS A 93 -16.93 4.63 -11.81
N THR A 94 -18.13 4.05 -11.98
CA THR A 94 -18.74 3.97 -13.30
C THR A 94 -19.09 5.38 -13.74
N SER A 95 -18.23 6.05 -14.49
CA SER A 95 -18.72 7.17 -15.30
C SER A 95 -19.59 6.56 -16.40
N PRO A 96 -20.88 6.92 -16.54
CA PRO A 96 -21.60 6.59 -17.75
C PRO A 96 -20.89 7.31 -18.89
N ASN A 97 -20.36 6.55 -19.85
CA ASN A 97 -19.77 7.12 -21.04
C ASN A 97 -20.88 7.78 -21.86
N PRO A 98 -20.89 9.11 -22.11
CA PRO A 98 -21.92 9.73 -22.94
C PRO A 98 -21.70 9.47 -24.45
N ASN A 99 -20.66 8.73 -24.86
CA ASN A 99 -20.35 8.45 -26.27
C ASN A 99 -19.95 6.98 -26.51
N GLN A 100 -20.69 6.02 -25.97
CA GLN A 100 -20.68 4.63 -26.45
C GLN A 100 -22.08 4.21 -26.90
#